data_AF-A0A939DX81-F1
#
_entry.id   AF-A0A939DX81-F1
#
_cell.length_a   1.000
_cell.length_b   1.000
_cell.length_c   1.000
_cell.angle_alpha   90.00
_cell.angle_beta   90.00
_cell.angle_gamma   90.00
#
_symmetry.space_group_name_H-M   'P 1'
#
loop_
_entity.id
_entity.type
_entity.pdbx_description
1 polymer ?
#
loop_
_entity_poly.entity_id
_entity_poly.type
_entity_poly.pdbx_seq_one_letter_code
_entity_poly.pdbx_strand_id
1 'polypeptide(L)' 'MVDFIVFLVLFLGGFVLFGISHELPTGQAYAFTAGILLVSLAMAYVMRQRGSATKRADNWNQNQQ' A
#
# COMPACT_ATOMS: atom_id res chain seq x y z
N MET A 1 10.66 1.92 -7.50
CA MET A 1 11.45 2.56 -6.42
C MET A 1 10.62 3.53 -5.62
N VAL A 2 10.05 4.57 -6.24
CA VAL A 2 9.17 5.55 -5.54
C VAL A 2 7.96 4.88 -4.88
N ASP A 3 7.31 3.94 -5.57
CA ASP A 3 6.16 3.22 -5.03
C ASP A 3 6.45 2.43 -3.76
N PHE A 4 7.66 1.85 -3.70
CA PHE A 4 8.14 1.11 -2.53
C PHE A 4 8.43 2.07 -1.36
N ILE A 5 9.01 3.23 -1.63
CA ILE A 5 9.26 4.27 -0.62
C ILE A 5 7.93 4.79 -0.05
N VAL A 6 6.94 5.05 -0.92
CA VAL A 6 5.60 5.48 -0.49
C VAL A 6 4.93 4.41 0.37
N PHE A 7 4.98 3.14 -0.04
CA PHE A 7 4.49 2.03 0.78
C PHE A 7 5.18 1.97 2.15
N LEU A 8 6.51 2.05 2.17
CA LEU A 8 7.30 1.94 3.40
C LEU A 8 6.97 3.07 4.38
N VAL A 9 6.83 4.30 3.90
CA VAL A 9 6.47 5.46 4.72
C VAL A 9 5.02 5.34 5.25
N LEU A 10 4.06 4.95 4.41
CA LEU A 10 2.67 4.78 4.85
C LEU A 10 2.52 3.64 5.87
N PHE A 11 3.27 2.56 5.66
CA PHE A 11 3.27 1.40 6.54
C PHE A 11 3.93 1.71 7.89
N LEU A 12 5.19 2.18 7.91
CA LEU A 12 5.86 2.57 9.15
C LEU A 12 5.14 3.71 9.86
N GLY A 13 4.65 4.70 9.11
CA GLY A 13 3.88 5.82 9.65
C GLY A 13 2.61 5.36 10.37
N GLY A 14 1.88 4.39 9.79
CA GLY A 14 0.72 3.77 10.43
C GLY A 14 1.06 3.03 11.72
N PHE A 15 2.15 2.26 11.75
CA PHE A 15 2.60 1.55 12.95
C PHE A 15 3.10 2.47 14.06
N VAL A 16 3.79 3.55 13.71
CA VAL A 16 4.18 4.59 14.67
C VAL A 16 2.94 5.25 15.28
N LEU A 17 1.94 5.58 14.45
CA LEU A 17 0.67 6.12 14.94
C LEU A 17 -0.06 5.16 15.89
N PHE A 18 -0.03 3.85 15.61
CA PHE A 18 -0.58 2.85 16.53
C PHE A 18 0.15 2.80 17.86
N GLY A 19 1.48 2.86 17.87
CA GLY A 19 2.28 2.94 19.10
C GLY A 19 1.93 4.18 19.92
N ILE A 20 1.91 5.35 19.29
CA ILE A 20 1.60 6.62 19.95
C ILE A 20 0.13 6.66 20.42
N SER A 21 -0.79 5.98 19.72
CA SER A 21 -2.20 5.91 20.12
C SER A 21 -2.40 5.29 21.50
N HIS A 22 -1.51 4.39 21.93
CA HIS A 22 -1.59 3.73 23.23
C HIS A 22 -1.20 4.65 24.39
N GLU A 23 -0.32 5.62 24.13
CA GLU A 23 0.20 6.53 25.16
C GLU A 23 -0.56 7.86 25.25
N LEU A 24 -1.55 8.08 24.37
CA LEU A 24 -2.36 9.30 24.31
C LEU A 24 -3.54 9.24 25.29
N PRO A 25 -3.57 10.09 26.35
CA PRO A 25 -4.66 10.10 27.33
C PRO A 25 -6.00 10.58 26.76
N THR A 26 -5.94 11.42 25.72
CA THR A 26 -7.08 11.96 25.00
C THR A 26 -6.77 11.95 23.51
N GLY A 27 -7.70 11.45 22.69
CA GLY A 27 -7.51 11.35 21.24
C GLY A 27 -6.93 10.02 20.75
N GLN A 28 -6.81 9.02 21.63
CA GLN A 28 -6.47 7.64 21.28
C GLN A 28 -7.29 7.12 20.08
N ALA A 29 -8.60 7.36 20.08
CA ALA A 29 -9.47 6.94 18.98
C ALA A 29 -9.04 7.54 17.63
N TYR A 30 -8.71 8.83 17.58
CA TYR A 30 -8.26 9.49 16.35
C TYR A 30 -6.91 8.95 15.87
N ALA A 31 -5.94 8.79 16.77
CA ALA A 31 -4.63 8.24 16.44
C ALA A 31 -4.73 6.78 15.95
N PHE A 32 -5.61 5.99 16.58
CA PHE A 32 -5.87 4.61 16.17
C PHE A 32 -6.53 4.53 14.79
N THR A 33 -7.58 5.33 14.55
CA THR A 33 -8.25 5.37 13.23
C THR A 33 -7.30 5.85 12.14
N ALA A 34 -6.49 6.88 12.42
CA ALA A 34 -5.49 7.37 11.47
C ALA A 34 -4.41 6.30 11.15
N GLY A 35 -4.02 5.50 12.14
CA GLY A 35 -3.15 4.33 11.93
C GLY A 35 -3.77 3.30 10.98
N ILE A 36 -5.05 2.94 11.20
CA ILE A 36 -5.79 2.01 10.30
C ILE A 36 -5.85 2.57 8.88
N LEU A 37 -6.18 3.85 8.72
CA LEU A 37 -6.29 4.49 7.41
C LEU A 37 -4.95 4.49 6.67
N LEU A 38 -3.84 4.79 7.35
CA LEU A 38 -2.50 4.78 6.74
C LEU A 38 -2.07 3.38 6.30
N VAL A 39 -2.28 2.35 7.13
CA VAL A 39 -1.94 0.96 6.78
C VAL A 39 -2.84 0.44 5.65
N SER A 40 -4.13 0.78 5.67
CA SER A 40 -5.08 0.42 4.61
C SER A 40 -4.69 1.07 3.28
N LEU A 41 -4.29 2.35 3.33
CA LEU A 41 -3.80 3.07 2.15
C LEU A 41 -2.49 2.47 1.63
N ALA A 42 -1.58 2.04 2.52
CA ALA A 42 -0.34 1.37 2.15
C ALA A 42 -0.62 0.07 1.36
N MET A 43 -1.53 -0.77 1.87
CA MET A 43 -1.93 -2.02 1.19
C MET A 43 -2.63 -1.75 -0.15
N ALA A 44 -3.57 -0.80 -0.17
CA ALA A 44 -4.25 -0.38 -1.40
C ALA A 44 -3.25 0.12 -2.46
N TYR A 45 -2.20 0.82 -2.05
CA TYR A 45 -1.15 1.32 -2.92
C TYR A 45 -0.32 0.19 -3.54
N VAL A 46 0.00 -0.87 -2.78
CA VAL A 46 0.67 -2.07 -3.30
C VAL A 46 -0.22 -2.82 -4.28
N MET A 47 -1.50 -3.02 -3.95
CA MET A 47 -2.46 -3.67 -4.84
C MET A 47 -2.75 -2.86 -6.11
N ARG A 48 -2.57 -1.54 -6.07
CA ARG A 48 -2.68 -0.65 -7.24
C ARG A 48 -1.55 -0.88 -8.23
N GLN A 49 -0.42 -1.47 -7.85
CA GLN A 49 0.59 -1.89 -8.83
C GLN A 49 -0.03 -2.96 -9.72
N ARG A 50 -0.44 -2.45 -10.89
CA ARG A 50 -1.18 -3.08 -11.96
C ARG A 50 -0.59 -4.47 -12.20
N GLY A 51 -1.39 -5.50 -11.95
CA GLY A 51 -1.10 -6.82 -12.49
C GLY A 51 -0.77 -6.66 -13.96
N SER A 52 0.45 -7.01 -14.34
CA SER A 52 0.91 -7.20 -15.72
C SER A 52 0.21 -8.43 -16.33
N ALA A 53 -1.12 -8.53 -16.16
CA ALA A 53 -1.96 -9.60 -16.68
C ALA A 53 -2.37 -9.33 -18.13
N THR A 54 -2.02 -8.16 -18.70
CA THR A 54 -2.14 -7.85 -20.13
C THR A 54 -0.88 -8.16 -20.93
N LYS A 55 -0.03 -9.08 -20.46
CA LYS A 55 0.94 -9.74 -21.34
C LYS A 55 0.15 -10.72 -22.22
N ARG A 56 -0.59 -10.16 -23.18
CA ARG A 56 -1.24 -10.88 -24.26
C ARG A 56 -0.14 -11.67 -24.95
N ALA A 57 -0.17 -12.97 -24.74
CA ALA A 57 0.61 -13.93 -25.48
C ALA A 57 0.08 -13.89 -26.93
N ASP A 58 0.49 -12.87 -27.69
CA ASP A 58 0.26 -12.73 -29.14
C ASP A 58 1.17 -13.72 -29.90
N ASN A 59 1.04 -15.00 -29.57
CA ASN A 59 1.87 -16.09 -30.10
C ASN A 59 1.38 -16.56 -31.48
N TRP A 60 0.26 -16.02 -31.97
CA TRP A 60 -0.40 -16.47 -33.19
C TRP A 60 0.20 -15.85 -34.47
N ASN A 61 0.94 -14.75 -34.38
CA ASN A 61 1.51 -14.05 -35.54
C ASN A 61 2.98 -14.41 -35.85
N GLN A 62 3.63 -15.29 -35.08
CA GLN A 62 5.04 -15.64 -35.30
C GLN A 62 5.26 -16.80 -36.31
N ASN A 63 4.20 -17.49 -36.74
CA ASN A 63 4.33 -18.68 -37.61
C ASN A 63 4.01 -18.41 -39.10
N GLN A 64 4.10 -17.16 -39.59
CA GLN A 64 3.80 -16.83 -41.00
C GLN A 64 4.88 -16.01 -41.73
N GLN A 65 6.16 -16.11 -41.35
CA GLN A 65 7.30 -15.63 -42.14
C GLN A 65 8.33 -16.74 -42.31
#